data_AF-A0A916TH34-F1
#
_entry.id   AF-A0A916TH34-F1
#
_cell.length_a   1.000
_cell.length_b   1.000
_cell.length_c   1.000
_cell.angle_alpha   90.00
_cell.angle_beta   90.00
_cell.angle_gamma   90.00
#
_symmetry.space_group_name_H-M   'P 1'
#
loop_
_entity.id
_entity.type
_entity.pdbx_description
1 polymer ?
#
loop_
_entity_poly.entity_id
_entity_poly.type
_entity_poly.pdbx_seq_one_letter_code
_entity_poly.pdbx_strand_id
1 'polypeptide(L)'
;MFGISGWEFLILIALAAALIGPDRLPEYVGKLRGYIRQARDMAEGAKSQLKDQMGPEFEDINWRAYDPRQYDPRKIVRDALLDPDPEDEDEFDAGDDTPQFAAGPSYDPHKFDPDRATPFDVDAT
;
A
#
# COMPACT_ATOMS: atom_id res chain seq x y z
N MET A 1 2.11 2.46 -8.40
CA MET A 1 3.32 2.32 -7.53
C MET A 1 4.51 2.87 -8.31
N PHE A 2 5.34 3.72 -7.71
CA PHE A 2 6.54 4.22 -8.40
C PHE A 2 7.53 3.05 -8.57
N GLY A 3 7.59 2.48 -9.77
CA GLY A 3 8.45 1.35 -10.13
C GLY A 3 9.92 1.74 -10.26
N ILE A 4 10.44 2.46 -9.27
CA ILE A 4 11.83 2.93 -9.22
C ILE A 4 12.63 1.93 -8.41
N SER A 5 13.59 1.29 -9.06
CA SER A 5 14.57 0.44 -8.41
C SER A 5 15.62 1.28 -7.67
N GLY A 6 16.36 0.65 -6.74
CA GLY A 6 17.36 1.34 -5.93
C GLY A 6 18.46 2.05 -6.75
N TRP A 7 18.82 1.51 -7.92
CA TRP A 7 19.83 2.14 -8.79
C TRP A 7 19.28 3.35 -9.53
N GLU A 8 18.03 3.31 -10.01
CA GLU A 8 17.35 4.44 -10.63
C GLU A 8 17.20 5.60 -9.63
N PHE A 9 16.90 5.30 -8.37
CA PHE A 9 16.84 6.30 -7.32
C PHE A 9 18.18 7.02 -7.09
N LEU A 10 19.31 6.29 -7.10
CA LEU A 10 20.64 6.89 -7.00
C LEU A 10 20.96 7.80 -8.19
N ILE A 11 20.56 7.41 -9.40
CA ILE A 11 20.72 8.25 -10.59
C ILE A 11 19.91 9.53 -10.46
N LEU A 12 18.68 9.46 -9.94
CA LEU A 12 17.85 10.65 -9.71
C LEU A 12 18.49 11.60 -8.70
N ILE A 13 19.09 11.07 -7.62
CA ILE A 13 19.84 11.90 -6.66
C ILE A 13 21.05 12.55 -7.34
N ALA A 14 21.80 11.79 -8.14
CA ALA A 14 22.95 12.32 -8.86
C ALA A 14 22.54 13.41 -9.87
N LEU A 15 21.42 13.22 -10.58
CA LEU A 15 20.85 14.20 -11.49
C LEU A 15 20.41 15.48 -10.75
N ALA A 16 19.73 15.32 -9.61
CA ALA A 16 19.33 16.45 -8.77
C ALA A 16 20.55 17.20 -8.23
N ALA A 17 21.60 16.49 -7.81
CA ALA A 17 22.87 17.07 -7.40
C ALA A 17 23.54 17.83 -8.53
N ALA A 18 23.51 17.32 -9.76
CA ALA A 18 24.07 18.01 -10.92
C ALA A 18 23.28 19.29 -11.26
N LEU A 19 21.95 19.26 -11.16
CA LEU A 19 21.08 20.40 -11.50
C LEU A 19 21.16 21.53 -10.45
N ILE A 20 21.20 21.17 -9.17
CA ILE A 20 21.24 22.12 -8.04
C ILE A 20 22.69 22.53 -7.70
N GLY A 21 23.65 21.65 -7.98
CA GLY A 21 25.03 21.71 -7.53
C GLY A 21 25.25 20.87 -6.27
N PRO A 22 26.26 19.96 -6.25
CA PRO A 22 26.50 19.07 -5.11
C PRO A 22 26.87 19.83 -3.83
N ASP A 23 27.49 21.01 -3.98
CA ASP A 23 27.88 21.86 -2.85
C ASP A 23 26.69 22.52 -2.15
N ARG A 24 25.58 22.72 -2.86
CA ARG A 24 24.38 23.40 -2.32
C ARG A 24 23.38 22.42 -1.69
N LEU A 25 23.36 21.16 -2.14
CA LEU A 25 22.50 20.12 -1.56
C LEU A 25 22.58 20.00 -0.03
N PRO A 26 23.77 19.90 0.61
CA PRO A 26 23.85 19.75 2.06
C PRO A 26 23.26 20.95 2.81
N GLU A 27 23.35 22.16 2.24
CA GLU A 27 22.72 23.35 2.80
C GLU A 27 21.18 23.22 2.80
N TYR A 28 20.59 22.78 1.69
CA TYR A 28 19.15 22.56 1.58
C TYR A 28 18.65 21.41 2.45
N VAL A 29 19.38 20.30 2.53
CA VAL A 29 19.06 19.19 3.45
C VAL A 29 19.10 19.66 4.91
N GLY A 30 20.05 20.53 5.26
CA GLY A 30 20.11 21.17 6.57
C GLY A 30 18.84 21.97 6.89
N LYS A 31 18.36 22.79 5.95
CA LYS A 31 17.10 23.55 6.07
C LYS A 31 15.89 22.63 6.22
N LEU A 32 15.81 21.59 5.38
CA LEU A 32 14.74 20.59 5.45
C LEU A 32 14.71 19.86 6.80
N ARG A 33 15.87 19.45 7.32
CA ARG A 33 15.97 18.85 8.66
C ARG A 33 15.43 19.79 9.74
N GLY A 34 15.72 21.09 9.63
CA GLY A 34 15.17 22.11 10.52
C GLY A 34 13.65 22.13 10.49
N TYR A 35 13.05 22.18 9.30
CA TYR A 35 11.60 22.14 9.13
C TYR A 35 10.98 20.85 9.66
N ILE A 36 11.61 19.69 9.42
CA ILE A 36 11.12 18.41 9.94
C ILE A 36 11.12 18.41 11.47
N ARG A 37 12.18 18.93 12.10
CA ARG A 37 12.25 19.04 13.56
C ARG A 37 11.16 19.95 14.11
N GLN A 38 10.98 21.13 13.51
CA GLN A 38 9.93 22.05 13.91
C GLN A 38 8.52 21.47 13.73
N ALA A 39 8.28 20.78 12.61
CA ALA A 39 7.01 20.10 12.37
C ALA A 39 6.76 18.99 13.40
N ARG A 40 7.81 18.24 13.79
CA ARG A 40 7.73 17.24 14.85
C ARG A 40 7.41 17.87 16.20
N ASP A 41 8.12 18.92 16.58
CA ASP A 41 7.91 19.62 17.86
C ASP A 41 6.48 20.20 17.92
N MET A 42 5.98 20.74 16.80
CA MET A 42 4.59 21.20 16.67
C MET A 42 3.58 20.07 16.81
N ALA A 43 3.82 18.91 16.17
CA ALA A 43 2.95 17.74 16.26
C ALA A 43 2.92 17.16 17.69
N GLU A 44 4.06 17.10 18.36
CA GLU A 44 4.16 16.68 19.76
C GLU A 44 3.41 17.66 20.69
N GLY A 45 3.54 18.96 20.48
CA GLY A 45 2.80 19.99 21.22
C GLY A 45 1.29 19.96 20.99
N ALA A 46 0.85 19.75 19.75
CA ALA A 46 -0.56 19.57 19.42
C ALA A 46 -1.12 18.28 20.05
N LYS A 47 -0.37 17.17 20.01
CA LYS A 47 -0.73 15.92 20.68
C LYS A 47 -0.88 16.09 22.19
N SER A 48 -0.01 16.86 22.84
CA SER A 48 -0.13 17.16 24.27
C SER A 48 -1.42 17.92 24.56
N GLN A 49 -1.68 19.02 23.85
CA GLN A 49 -2.89 19.82 24.05
C GLN A 49 -4.17 19.02 23.81
N LEU A 50 -4.14 18.13 22.82
CA LEU A 50 -5.27 17.26 22.48
C LEU A 50 -5.52 16.21 23.58
N LYS A 51 -4.45 15.65 24.15
CA LYS A 51 -4.50 14.76 25.31
C LYS A 51 -5.02 15.47 26.57
N ASP A 52 -4.61 16.72 26.77
CA ASP A 52 -5.01 17.52 27.94
C ASP A 52 -6.49 17.95 27.89
N GLN A 53 -7.04 18.15 26.70
CA GLN A 53 -8.42 18.64 26.51
C GLN A 53 -9.47 17.54 26.36
N MET A 54 -9.14 16.38 25.77
CA MET A 54 -10.12 15.30 25.56
C MET A 54 -10.16 14.25 26.68
N GLY A 55 -9.22 14.27 27.62
CA GLY A 55 -9.21 13.28 28.71
C GLY A 55 -9.14 11.83 28.19
N PRO A 56 -9.47 10.82 29.02
CA PRO A 56 -9.23 9.40 28.75
C PRO A 56 -9.92 8.83 27.48
N GLU A 57 -10.80 9.57 26.81
CA GLU A 57 -11.37 9.18 25.50
C GLU A 57 -10.33 9.19 24.36
N PHE A 58 -9.13 9.76 24.58
CA PHE A 58 -7.99 9.73 23.65
C PHE A 58 -7.10 8.47 23.78
N GLU A 59 -7.33 7.65 24.82
CA GLU A 59 -6.59 6.42 25.12
C GLU A 59 -7.04 5.23 24.24
N ASP A 60 -8.29 5.23 23.78
CA ASP A 60 -8.85 4.18 22.90
C ASP A 60 -8.36 4.27 21.45
N ILE A 61 -7.77 5.40 21.05
CA ILE A 61 -7.13 5.51 19.74
C ILE A 61 -5.79 4.77 19.81
N ASN A 62 -5.71 3.62 19.14
CA ASN A 62 -4.54 2.74 19.15
C ASN A 62 -3.35 3.34 18.35
N TRP A 63 -2.72 4.40 18.87
CA TRP A 63 -1.59 5.12 18.26
C TRP A 63 -0.40 4.21 17.94
N ARG A 64 -0.31 3.06 18.61
CA ARG A 64 0.74 2.05 18.42
C ARG A 64 0.64 1.36 17.05
N ALA A 65 -0.54 1.28 16.48
CA ALA A 65 -0.76 0.81 15.10
C ALA A 65 -0.29 1.83 14.06
N TYR A 66 -0.25 3.12 14.42
CA TYR A 66 0.14 4.23 13.55
C TYR A 66 1.59 4.70 13.76
N ASP A 67 2.35 4.08 14.67
CA ASP A 67 3.79 4.34 14.82
C ASP A 67 4.54 3.69 13.65
N PRO A 68 5.16 4.48 12.75
CA PRO A 68 5.82 3.96 11.56
C PRO A 68 6.96 2.98 11.86
N ARG A 69 7.50 2.98 13.09
CA ARG A 69 8.59 2.09 13.52
C ARG A 69 8.10 0.80 14.16
N GLN A 70 6.82 0.75 14.53
CA GLN A 70 6.17 -0.41 15.18
C GLN A 70 5.15 -1.08 14.25
N TYR A 71 5.08 -0.67 12.98
CA TYR A 71 4.39 -1.40 11.92
C TYR A 71 5.14 -2.72 11.65
N ASP A 72 4.89 -3.71 12.50
CA ASP A 72 5.46 -5.05 12.36
C ASP A 72 4.66 -5.83 11.31
N PRO A 73 5.19 -6.04 10.09
CA PRO A 73 4.47 -6.73 9.03
C PRO A 73 4.07 -8.15 9.43
N ARG A 74 4.79 -8.76 10.40
CA ARG A 74 4.46 -10.10 10.90
C ARG A 74 3.16 -10.11 11.70
N LYS A 75 2.79 -8.98 12.31
CA LYS A 75 1.53 -8.86 13.05
C LYS A 75 0.34 -8.88 12.09
N ILE A 76 0.42 -8.16 10.98
CA ILE A 76 -0.62 -8.11 9.93
C ILE A 76 -0.83 -9.49 9.30
N VAL A 77 0.26 -10.21 9.01
CA VAL A 77 0.18 -11.57 8.45
C VAL A 77 -0.39 -12.56 9.47
N ARG A 78 -0.05 -12.41 10.75
CA ARG A 78 -0.63 -13.23 11.82
C ARG A 78 -2.11 -12.95 12.01
N ASP A 79 -2.51 -11.68 12.05
CA ASP A 79 -3.92 -11.30 12.19
C ASP A 79 -4.73 -11.84 10.99
N ALA A 80 -4.19 -11.78 9.77
CA ALA A 80 -4.82 -12.37 8.57
C ALA A 80 -4.86 -13.92 8.53
N LEU A 81 -4.04 -14.60 9.35
CA LEU A 81 -3.99 -16.07 9.44
C LEU A 81 -4.74 -16.61 10.67
N LEU A 82 -4.94 -15.78 11.69
CA LEU A 82 -5.53 -16.16 12.99
C LEU A 82 -6.97 -15.69 13.17
N ASP A 83 -7.49 -14.84 12.28
CA ASP A 83 -8.89 -14.40 12.28
C ASP A 83 -9.67 -15.08 11.12
N PRO A 84 -10.15 -16.33 11.30
CA PRO A 84 -11.19 -16.88 10.45
C PRO A 84 -12.53 -16.28 10.89
N ASP A 85 -13.00 -15.24 10.20
CA ASP A 85 -14.37 -14.75 10.42
C ASP A 85 -15.37 -15.81 9.92
N PRO A 86 -16.37 -16.21 10.73
CA PRO A 86 -17.32 -17.26 10.40
C PRO A 86 -18.61 -16.67 9.80
N GLU A 87 -18.58 -16.04 8.62
CA GLU A 87 -19.80 -15.42 8.05
C GLU A 87 -19.72 -15.38 6.51
N ASP A 88 -19.81 -16.55 5.87
CA ASP A 88 -20.27 -16.70 4.48
C ASP A 88 -21.54 -17.58 4.49
N GLU A 89 -22.53 -17.17 5.28
CA GLU A 89 -23.91 -17.64 5.20
C GLU A 89 -24.79 -16.45 4.80
N ASP A 90 -24.82 -16.10 3.52
CA ASP A 90 -25.93 -15.30 2.98
C ASP A 90 -26.35 -15.82 1.60
N GLU A 91 -27.48 -16.52 1.68
CA GLU A 91 -28.34 -17.06 0.65
C GLU A 91 -28.88 -15.93 -0.24
N PHE A 92 -28.43 -15.86 -1.49
CA PHE A 92 -29.15 -15.17 -2.56
C PHE A 92 -29.88 -16.21 -3.43
N ASP A 93 -31.11 -16.54 -3.04
CA ASP A 93 -32.11 -17.11 -3.94
C ASP A 93 -32.67 -15.99 -4.82
N ALA A 94 -32.20 -15.95 -6.07
CA ALA A 94 -32.81 -15.17 -7.14
C ALA A 94 -32.63 -15.89 -8.47
N GLY A 95 -33.62 -16.74 -8.79
CA GLY A 95 -33.98 -17.01 -10.18
C GLY A 95 -33.11 -18.03 -10.91
N ASP A 96 -33.67 -19.22 -11.00
CA ASP A 96 -33.44 -20.25 -12.01
C ASP A 96 -33.36 -19.65 -13.44
N ASP A 97 -32.15 -19.30 -13.92
CA ASP A 97 -31.75 -19.24 -15.35
C ASP A 97 -30.29 -18.73 -15.51
N THR A 98 -29.30 -19.43 -14.95
CA THR A 98 -27.91 -19.25 -15.39
C THR A 98 -27.54 -20.43 -16.28
N PRO A 99 -27.24 -20.24 -17.58
CA PRO A 99 -26.82 -21.35 -18.42
C PRO A 99 -25.54 -21.93 -17.82
N GLN A 100 -25.60 -23.17 -17.35
CA GLN A 100 -24.41 -23.94 -17.00
C GLN A 100 -23.64 -24.20 -18.30
N PHE A 101 -22.81 -23.24 -18.70
CA PHE A 101 -21.72 -23.52 -19.60
C PHE A 101 -20.81 -24.47 -18.84
N ALA A 102 -20.82 -25.75 -19.24
CA ALA A 102 -19.90 -26.76 -18.74
C ALA A 102 -18.51 -26.14 -18.64
N ALA A 103 -17.93 -26.16 -17.43
CA ALA A 103 -16.62 -25.57 -17.17
C ALA A 103 -15.64 -26.13 -18.21
N GLY A 104 -15.25 -25.27 -19.14
CA GLY A 104 -14.24 -25.59 -20.14
C GLY A 104 -12.92 -25.93 -19.43
N PRO A 105 -12.03 -26.70 -20.07
CA PRO A 105 -10.76 -27.07 -19.48
C PRO A 105 -10.02 -25.82 -18.97
N SER A 106 -9.55 -25.88 -17.72
CA SER A 106 -8.78 -24.81 -17.09
C SER A 106 -7.53 -24.55 -17.92
N TYR A 107 -7.41 -23.34 -18.47
CA TYR A 107 -6.26 -22.95 -19.29
C TYR A 107 -5.15 -22.40 -18.40
N ASP A 108 -3.93 -22.92 -18.57
CA ASP A 108 -2.72 -22.30 -18.06
C ASP A 108 -2.18 -21.29 -19.10
N PRO A 109 -2.26 -19.98 -18.85
CA PRO A 109 -1.83 -18.94 -19.79
C PRO A 109 -0.32 -18.95 -20.08
N HIS A 110 0.47 -19.70 -19.31
CA HIS A 110 1.92 -19.78 -19.49
C HIS A 110 2.37 -20.99 -20.31
N LYS A 111 1.45 -21.84 -20.76
CA LYS A 111 1.77 -23.03 -21.55
C LYS A 111 1.21 -22.91 -22.97
N PHE A 112 2.11 -22.77 -23.93
CA PHE A 112 1.75 -22.77 -25.35
C PHE A 112 1.33 -24.17 -25.80
N ASP A 113 0.12 -24.29 -26.34
CA ASP A 113 -0.45 -25.53 -26.88
C ASP A 113 -0.71 -25.36 -28.39
N PRO A 114 0.05 -26.07 -29.26
CA PRO A 114 -0.02 -25.89 -30.71
C PRO A 114 -1.28 -26.46 -31.36
N ASP A 115 -1.98 -27.38 -30.69
CA ASP A 115 -3.21 -27.99 -31.22
C ASP A 115 -4.45 -27.16 -30.88
N ARG A 116 -4.28 -26.04 -30.16
CA ARG A 116 -5.36 -25.17 -29.73
C ARG A 116 -5.70 -24.15 -30.83
N ALA A 117 -7.00 -24.06 -31.14
CA ALA A 117 -7.52 -22.97 -31.96
C ALA A 117 -7.26 -21.61 -31.29
N THR A 118 -6.69 -20.67 -32.04
CA THR A 118 -6.47 -19.30 -31.58
C THR A 118 -7.82 -18.66 -31.21
N PRO A 119 -7.96 -18.05 -30.02
CA PRO A 119 -9.20 -17.37 -29.64
C PRO A 119 -9.54 -16.24 -30.62
N PHE A 120 -10.82 -16.08 -30.95
CA PHE A 120 -11.30 -14.95 -31.73
C PHE A 120 -11.23 -13.67 -30.90
N ASP A 121 -10.62 -12.63 -31.45
CA ASP A 121 -10.56 -11.28 -30.86
C ASP A 121 -11.80 -10.49 -31.28
N VAL A 122 -12.65 -10.14 -30.31
CA VAL A 122 -13.91 -9.42 -30.52
C VAL A 122 -13.75 -7.91 -30.53
N ASP A 123 -12.57 -7.40 -30.16
CA ASP A 123 -12.27 -5.97 -30.11
C ASP A 123 -11.72 -5.42 -31.45
N ALA A 124 -11.60 -6.29 -32.47
CA ALA A 124 -10.99 -5.97 -33.76
C ALA A 124 -11.93 -5.33 -34.82
N THR A 125 -13.04 -4.70 -34.43
CA THR A 125 -14.00 -4.04 -35.35
C THR A 125 -14.06 -2.53 -35.22
#